data_AF-A0A9P1FH43-F1
#
_entry.id   AF-A0A9P1FH43-F1
#
_cell.length_a   1.000
_cell.length_b   1.000
_cell.length_c   1.000
_cell.angle_alpha   90.00
_cell.angle_beta   90.00
_cell.angle_gamma   90.00
#
_symmetry.space_group_name_H-M   'P 1'
#
loop_
_entity.id
_entity.type
_entity.pdbx_description
1 polymer ?
#
loop_
_entity_poly.entity_id
_entity_poly.type
_entity_poly.pdbx_seq_one_letter_code
_entity_poly.pdbx_strand_id
1 'polypeptide(L)'
;MTLCNACGTSLAEVAVSKSPNLFVAFIFGVDKTAFPLKISMRLETKDIMVFDDPLAITRAHLLSVPTDVYCPDIRSLFVDPGPALALLKRIEDSAWAALRQGHLASAEWRRKALSAAGNDMPIEALREHVIMAFNLPPSQYQLHLQYMLPPLLPSHLGVFRRGAHFMHMRHFPLKFVRETLQKMYATGAAFPEAPTLTAQELVERISKLGVDYDKAHAEDMDRLAKSNALLANYDPADFKHAVKGEEITDKHTRSKVEAPSAKELDAADKLALQGYGRPYKDGKPGGVYYSYPRSPEALPLMESKTAACDGVCGLFR
;
A
#
# COMPACT_ATOMS: atom_id res chain seq x y z
N MET A 1 -13.30 -14.40 9.80
CA MET A 1 -13.36 -14.14 8.35
C MET A 1 -14.07 -15.32 7.72
N THR A 2 -15.24 -15.11 7.10
CA THR A 2 -16.07 -16.19 6.54
C THR A 2 -15.93 -16.34 5.03
N LEU A 3 -15.34 -15.36 4.34
CA LEU A 3 -15.12 -15.36 2.89
C LEU A 3 -13.64 -15.06 2.57
N CYS A 4 -13.14 -15.61 1.47
CA CYS A 4 -11.79 -15.41 0.97
C CYS A 4 -11.61 -13.99 0.44
N ASN A 5 -10.58 -13.29 0.91
CA ASN A 5 -10.29 -11.92 0.49
C ASN A 5 -9.93 -11.75 -0.99
N ALA A 6 -9.51 -12.83 -1.67
CA ALA A 6 -9.09 -12.78 -3.07
C ALA A 6 -10.25 -13.06 -4.04
N CYS A 7 -11.15 -13.99 -3.70
CA CYS A 7 -12.16 -14.50 -4.63
C CYS A 7 -13.59 -14.53 -4.05
N GLY A 8 -13.78 -14.14 -2.79
CA GLY A 8 -15.10 -14.13 -2.14
C GLY A 8 -15.67 -15.51 -1.79
N THR A 9 -14.97 -16.61 -2.07
CA THR A 9 -15.41 -17.97 -1.73
C THR A 9 -15.51 -18.17 -0.21
N SER A 10 -16.50 -18.93 0.26
CA SER A 10 -16.62 -19.27 1.68
C SER A 10 -15.37 -19.96 2.23
N LEU A 11 -14.97 -19.57 3.43
CA LEU A 11 -13.87 -20.16 4.20
C LEU A 11 -14.37 -21.10 5.30
N ALA A 12 -15.68 -21.33 5.42
CA ALA A 12 -16.27 -22.11 6.51
C ALA A 12 -15.69 -23.53 6.62
N GLU A 13 -15.37 -24.14 5.48
CA GLU A 13 -14.80 -25.50 5.40
C GLU A 13 -13.28 -25.51 5.16
N VAL A 14 -12.66 -24.33 5.07
CA VAL A 14 -11.21 -24.22 4.83
C VAL A 14 -10.48 -24.37 6.15
N ALA A 15 -9.60 -25.38 6.25
CA ALA A 15 -8.77 -25.59 7.42
C ALA A 15 -7.94 -24.34 7.76
N VAL A 16 -7.92 -23.99 9.04
CA VAL A 16 -7.11 -22.87 9.55
C VAL A 16 -5.63 -23.19 9.30
N SER A 17 -4.96 -22.30 8.58
CA SER A 17 -3.53 -22.37 8.32
C SER A 17 -2.83 -21.14 8.89
N LYS A 18 -1.50 -21.20 9.00
CA LYS A 18 -0.66 -20.08 9.44
C LYS A 18 0.23 -19.64 8.28
N SER A 19 0.38 -18.33 8.12
CA SER A 19 1.35 -17.73 7.21
C SER A 19 2.32 -16.85 8.02
N PRO A 20 3.63 -16.88 7.72
CA PRO A 20 4.58 -15.95 8.33
C PRO A 20 4.20 -14.49 8.04
N ASN A 21 4.37 -13.62 9.04
CA ASN A 21 4.31 -12.18 8.83
C ASN A 21 5.67 -11.71 8.27
N LEU A 22 5.72 -11.50 6.95
CA LEU A 22 6.95 -11.20 6.24
C LEU A 22 7.56 -9.87 6.69
N PHE A 23 6.75 -8.86 6.99
CA PHE A 23 7.24 -7.55 7.40
C PHE A 23 7.88 -7.59 8.78
N VAL A 24 7.26 -8.33 9.71
CA VAL A 24 7.87 -8.59 11.02
C VAL A 24 9.15 -9.41 10.88
N ALA A 25 9.17 -10.41 10.00
CA ALA A 25 10.36 -11.19 9.73
C ALA A 25 11.53 -10.33 9.20
N PHE A 26 11.26 -9.33 8.34
CA PHE A 26 12.27 -8.37 7.90
C PHE A 26 12.79 -7.51 9.05
N ILE A 27 11.90 -7.03 9.94
CA ILE A 27 12.28 -6.20 11.11
C ILE A 27 13.28 -6.94 12.01
N PHE A 28 13.09 -8.25 12.22
CA PHE A 28 13.97 -9.07 13.06
C PHE A 28 15.15 -9.70 12.30
N GLY A 29 15.37 -9.35 11.03
CA GLY A 29 16.49 -9.87 10.25
C GLY A 29 16.44 -11.38 10.01
N VAL A 30 15.24 -11.96 9.93
CA VAL A 30 15.09 -13.39 9.61
C VAL A 30 15.62 -13.64 8.20
N ASP A 31 16.58 -14.57 8.07
CA ASP A 31 17.26 -14.83 6.79
C ASP A 31 16.32 -15.42 5.72
N LYS A 32 15.53 -16.43 6.10
CA LYS A 32 14.65 -17.14 5.17
C LYS A 32 13.45 -17.77 5.86
N THR A 33 12.41 -18.01 5.07
CA THR A 33 11.33 -18.96 5.37
C THR A 33 11.43 -20.14 4.39
N ALA A 34 10.36 -20.44 3.63
CA ALA A 34 10.44 -21.31 2.47
C ALA A 34 11.27 -20.69 1.32
N PHE A 35 11.56 -19.38 1.39
CA PHE A 35 12.36 -18.62 0.45
C PHE A 35 13.19 -17.55 1.18
N PRO A 36 14.28 -17.03 0.58
CA PRO A 36 15.09 -15.96 1.17
C PRO A 36 14.27 -14.68 1.41
N LEU A 37 14.44 -14.06 2.57
CA LEU A 37 13.74 -12.84 2.97
C LEU A 37 14.59 -11.60 2.69
N LYS A 38 14.95 -11.44 1.41
CA LYS A 38 15.59 -10.22 0.89
C LYS A 38 14.55 -9.37 0.19
N ILE A 39 14.67 -8.04 0.31
CA ILE A 39 13.71 -7.13 -0.28
C ILE A 39 14.37 -5.97 -1.02
N SER A 40 13.68 -5.43 -2.02
CA SER A 40 14.14 -4.27 -2.79
C SER A 40 13.96 -3.00 -1.95
N MET A 41 14.89 -2.77 -1.03
CA MET A 41 14.91 -1.61 -0.14
C MET A 41 15.16 -0.31 -0.92
N ARG A 42 14.38 0.73 -0.63
CA ARG A 42 14.49 2.05 -1.25
C ARG A 42 14.95 3.12 -0.28
N LEU A 43 14.50 3.02 0.96
CA LEU A 43 14.92 3.89 2.07
C LEU A 43 14.79 3.09 3.35
N GLU A 44 15.75 3.24 4.24
CA GLU A 44 15.69 2.65 5.57
C GLU A 44 16.31 3.58 6.61
N THR A 45 15.66 3.61 7.76
CA THR A 45 16.17 4.21 8.99
C THR A 45 16.00 3.18 10.10
N LYS A 46 16.42 3.49 11.34
CA LYS A 46 16.16 2.59 12.48
C LYS A 46 14.67 2.36 12.73
N ASP A 47 13.80 3.28 12.32
CA ASP A 47 12.39 3.29 12.73
C ASP A 47 11.40 3.11 11.57
N ILE A 48 11.89 3.13 10.32
CA ILE A 48 11.08 2.94 9.11
C ILE A 48 11.88 2.14 8.07
N MET A 49 11.19 1.26 7.37
CA MET A 49 11.62 0.68 6.09
C MET A 49 10.67 1.10 4.97
N VAL A 50 11.22 1.44 3.81
CA VAL A 50 10.49 1.69 2.58
C VAL A 50 11.08 0.82 1.47
N PHE A 51 10.25 0.00 0.84
CA PHE A 51 10.69 -0.97 -0.15
C PHE A 51 9.66 -1.15 -1.26
N ASP A 52 10.07 -1.72 -2.39
CA ASP A 52 9.11 -2.02 -3.46
C ASP A 52 8.18 -3.17 -3.07
N ASP A 53 6.88 -3.00 -3.30
CA ASP A 53 5.90 -4.05 -3.06
C ASP A 53 6.22 -5.29 -3.94
N PRO A 54 6.36 -6.50 -3.36
CA PRO A 54 6.50 -7.75 -4.10
C PRO A 54 5.31 -8.04 -5.05
N LEU A 55 4.13 -7.52 -4.72
CA LEU A 55 2.88 -7.60 -5.48
C LEU A 55 2.54 -6.25 -6.13
N ALA A 56 3.56 -5.46 -6.48
CA ALA A 56 3.40 -4.15 -7.09
C ALA A 56 2.36 -4.15 -8.23
N ILE A 57 1.50 -3.12 -8.25
CA ILE A 57 0.42 -2.97 -9.25
C ILE A 57 0.57 -1.71 -10.10
N THR A 58 1.55 -0.88 -9.77
CA THR A 58 2.07 0.22 -10.58
C THR A 58 3.56 -0.01 -10.82
N ARG A 59 4.21 0.87 -11.60
CA ARG A 59 5.67 0.82 -11.79
C ARG A 59 6.44 1.34 -10.57
N ALA A 60 5.82 2.24 -9.79
CA ALA A 60 6.34 2.72 -8.51
C ALA A 60 5.28 2.45 -7.43
N HIS A 61 5.34 1.23 -6.87
CA HIS A 61 4.53 0.80 -5.73
C HIS A 61 5.48 0.51 -4.57
N LEU A 62 5.46 1.39 -3.57
CA LEU A 62 6.25 1.28 -2.36
C LEU A 62 5.36 0.91 -1.18
N LEU A 63 5.93 0.14 -0.25
CA LEU A 63 5.38 -0.04 1.09
C LEU A 63 6.26 0.70 2.09
N SER A 64 5.66 1.55 2.93
CA SER A 64 6.36 2.17 4.06
C SER A 64 5.85 1.58 5.37
N VAL A 65 6.77 1.02 6.15
CA VAL A 65 6.48 0.18 7.32
C VAL A 65 7.29 0.70 8.52
N PRO A 66 6.67 0.99 9.67
CA PRO A 66 7.41 1.28 10.88
C PRO A 66 8.06 0.03 11.45
N THR A 67 9.24 0.20 12.04
CA THR A 67 10.09 -0.91 12.52
C THR A 67 10.44 -0.81 14.00
N ASP A 68 10.01 0.27 14.65
CA ASP A 68 10.19 0.57 16.08
C ASP A 68 8.95 0.26 16.92
N VAL A 69 7.80 -0.01 16.29
CA VAL A 69 6.52 -0.25 16.97
C VAL A 69 5.75 -1.38 16.26
N TYR A 70 5.09 -2.23 17.03
CA TYR A 70 4.14 -3.20 16.49
C TYR A 70 2.76 -2.56 16.37
N CYS A 71 2.29 -2.47 15.13
CA CYS A 71 0.98 -1.92 14.80
C CYS A 71 0.30 -2.88 13.83
N PRO A 72 -0.51 -3.85 14.28
CA PRO A 72 -1.05 -4.91 13.43
C PRO A 72 -1.75 -4.40 12.16
N ASP A 73 -2.58 -3.36 12.28
CA ASP A 73 -3.29 -2.71 11.18
C ASP A 73 -3.80 -1.32 11.59
N ILE A 74 -4.62 -0.70 10.74
CA ILE A 74 -5.15 0.65 10.95
C ILE A 74 -5.97 0.80 12.23
N ARG A 75 -6.58 -0.27 12.76
CA ARG A 75 -7.41 -0.20 13.96
C ARG A 75 -6.62 0.27 15.16
N SER A 76 -5.35 -0.14 15.25
CA SER A 76 -4.43 0.29 16.32
C SER A 76 -4.18 1.81 16.33
N LEU A 77 -4.33 2.48 15.18
CA LEU A 77 -4.15 3.94 15.09
C LEU A 77 -5.22 4.72 15.87
N PHE A 78 -6.43 4.16 16.01
CA PHE A 78 -7.55 4.85 16.66
C PHE A 78 -7.55 4.70 18.18
N VAL A 79 -6.62 3.92 18.74
CA VAL A 79 -6.44 3.74 20.19
C VAL A 79 -5.79 4.98 20.81
N ASP A 80 -4.81 5.59 20.12
CA ASP A 80 -4.13 6.81 20.56
C ASP A 80 -3.87 7.77 19.38
N PRO A 81 -4.76 8.76 19.15
CA PRO A 81 -4.69 9.62 17.97
C PRO A 81 -3.41 10.46 17.86
N GLY A 82 -2.82 10.87 18.97
CA GLY A 82 -1.64 11.75 18.97
C GLY A 82 -0.41 11.06 18.36
N PRO A 83 0.09 9.98 18.99
CA PRO A 83 1.14 9.12 18.43
C PRO A 83 0.78 8.59 17.03
N ALA A 84 -0.50 8.31 16.76
CA ALA A 84 -0.93 7.87 15.44
C ALA A 84 -0.72 8.92 14.34
N LEU A 85 -1.05 10.18 14.60
CA LEU A 85 -0.79 11.26 13.65
C LEU A 85 0.71 11.43 13.37
N ALA A 86 1.53 11.34 14.41
CA ALA A 86 2.99 11.40 14.26
C ALA A 86 3.52 10.23 13.43
N LEU A 87 3.03 9.00 13.69
CA LEU A 87 3.39 7.81 12.92
C LEU A 87 2.98 7.93 11.46
N LEU A 88 1.74 8.36 11.18
CA LEU A 88 1.23 8.54 9.81
C LEU A 88 2.05 9.55 9.02
N LYS A 89 2.45 10.66 9.65
CA LYS A 89 3.34 11.65 9.03
C LYS A 89 4.68 11.02 8.68
N ARG A 90 5.29 10.29 9.62
CA ARG A 90 6.60 9.66 9.44
C ARG A 90 6.62 8.64 8.30
N ILE A 91 5.62 7.76 8.22
CA ILE A 91 5.53 6.77 7.12
C ILE A 91 5.24 7.43 5.77
N GLU A 92 4.41 8.49 5.72
CA GLU A 92 4.15 9.20 4.47
C GLU A 92 5.39 9.95 3.98
N ASP A 93 6.06 10.70 4.86
CA ASP A 93 7.25 11.47 4.50
C ASP A 93 8.39 10.55 4.04
N SER A 94 8.55 9.39 4.66
CA SER A 94 9.53 8.39 4.26
C SER A 94 9.20 7.78 2.88
N ALA A 95 7.93 7.46 2.64
CA ALA A 95 7.48 6.97 1.34
C ALA A 95 7.69 8.01 0.22
N TRP A 96 7.34 9.28 0.48
CA TRP A 96 7.57 10.36 -0.46
C TRP A 96 9.06 10.58 -0.72
N ALA A 97 9.89 10.60 0.33
CA ALA A 97 11.34 10.73 0.18
C ALA A 97 11.92 9.62 -0.71
N ALA A 98 11.53 8.36 -0.49
CA ALA A 98 11.96 7.23 -1.30
C ALA A 98 11.51 7.34 -2.77
N LEU A 99 10.25 7.73 -3.01
CA LEU A 99 9.74 7.93 -4.38
C LEU A 99 10.47 9.08 -5.09
N ARG A 100 10.63 10.20 -4.40
CA ARG A 100 11.25 11.43 -4.90
C ARG A 100 12.72 11.25 -5.25
N GLN A 101 13.49 10.61 -4.36
CA GLN A 101 14.93 10.41 -4.51
C GLN A 101 15.26 9.21 -5.42
N GLY A 102 14.35 8.24 -5.53
CA GLY A 102 14.48 7.09 -6.42
C GLY A 102 13.87 7.35 -7.79
N HIS A 103 12.67 6.84 -8.00
CA HIS A 103 11.98 6.83 -9.30
C HIS A 103 11.89 8.23 -9.95
N LEU A 104 11.46 9.25 -9.20
CA LEU A 104 11.22 10.58 -9.74
C LEU A 104 12.51 11.39 -9.99
N ALA A 105 13.63 11.02 -9.36
CA ALA A 105 14.91 11.63 -9.66
C ALA A 105 15.48 11.16 -11.02
N SER A 106 15.07 9.98 -11.50
CA SER A 106 15.50 9.46 -12.80
C SER A 106 14.67 10.03 -13.95
N ALA A 107 15.29 10.91 -14.75
CA ALA A 107 14.67 11.42 -15.97
C ALA A 107 14.36 10.31 -16.98
N GLU A 108 15.16 9.25 -17.03
CA GLU A 108 14.90 8.09 -17.88
C GLU A 108 13.68 7.32 -17.42
N TRP A 109 13.55 7.07 -16.11
CA TRP A 109 12.38 6.40 -15.55
C TRP A 109 11.12 7.19 -15.85
N ARG A 110 11.12 8.51 -15.58
CA ARG A 110 9.96 9.37 -15.79
C ARG A 110 9.48 9.33 -17.24
N ARG A 111 10.38 9.47 -18.21
CA ARG A 111 10.04 9.37 -19.65
C ARG A 111 9.42 8.03 -20.02
N LYS A 112 9.89 6.94 -19.40
CA LYS A 112 9.38 5.58 -19.68
C LYS A 112 8.06 5.30 -18.95
N ALA A 113 7.90 5.80 -17.73
CA ALA A 113 6.83 5.40 -16.80
C ALA A 113 5.61 6.32 -16.83
N LEU A 114 5.81 7.60 -17.13
CA LEU A 114 4.78 8.64 -17.11
C LEU A 114 4.48 9.10 -18.54
N SER A 115 3.26 9.57 -18.77
CA SER A 115 2.86 10.20 -20.04
C SER A 115 3.72 11.43 -20.30
N ALA A 116 3.70 11.99 -21.52
CA ALA A 116 4.40 13.25 -21.80
C ALA A 116 3.98 14.36 -20.80
N ALA A 117 2.66 14.52 -20.58
CA ALA A 117 2.13 15.47 -19.62
C ALA A 117 2.62 15.20 -18.18
N GLY A 118 2.59 13.94 -17.72
CA GLY A 118 3.09 13.58 -16.39
C GLY A 118 4.60 13.74 -16.24
N ASN A 119 5.34 13.48 -17.31
CA ASN A 119 6.79 13.68 -17.36
C ASN A 119 7.18 15.16 -17.27
N ASP A 120 6.34 16.06 -17.79
CA ASP A 120 6.62 17.51 -17.78
C ASP A 120 6.17 18.20 -16.48
N MET A 121 5.40 17.52 -15.62
CA MET A 121 4.99 18.07 -14.32
C MET A 121 6.18 18.30 -13.38
N PRO A 122 6.12 19.34 -12.53
CA PRO A 122 7.01 19.45 -11.38
C PRO A 122 6.91 18.21 -10.48
N ILE A 123 8.05 17.72 -9.97
CA ILE A 123 8.09 16.51 -9.12
C ILE A 123 7.13 16.62 -7.94
N GLU A 124 7.08 17.76 -7.26
CA GLU A 124 6.19 17.94 -6.10
C GLU A 124 4.71 17.89 -6.47
N ALA A 125 4.33 18.32 -7.67
CA ALA A 125 2.94 18.23 -8.14
C ALA A 125 2.50 16.77 -8.35
N LEU A 126 3.44 15.86 -8.67
CA LEU A 126 3.12 14.43 -8.81
C LEU A 126 2.64 13.79 -7.51
N ARG A 127 2.93 14.39 -6.35
CA ARG A 127 2.46 13.88 -5.05
C ARG A 127 0.93 13.83 -4.97
N GLU A 128 0.23 14.75 -5.63
CA GLU A 128 -1.24 14.81 -5.64
C GLU A 128 -1.88 13.61 -6.35
N HIS A 129 -1.12 12.94 -7.22
CA HIS A 129 -1.55 11.77 -7.98
C HIS A 129 -1.24 10.45 -7.29
N VAL A 130 -0.50 10.46 -6.18
CA VAL A 130 -0.15 9.23 -5.47
C VAL A 130 -1.37 8.70 -4.72
N ILE A 131 -1.64 7.41 -4.92
CA ILE A 131 -2.59 6.64 -4.11
C ILE A 131 -1.89 6.28 -2.80
N MET A 132 -2.52 6.67 -1.70
CA MET A 132 -2.01 6.46 -0.35
C MET A 132 -3.11 5.82 0.49
N ALA A 133 -2.94 4.56 0.86
CA ALA A 133 -3.99 3.83 1.57
C ALA A 133 -3.48 2.67 2.40
N PHE A 134 -4.37 2.18 3.25
CA PHE A 134 -4.20 0.96 4.02
C PHE A 134 -5.28 -0.06 3.66
N ASN A 135 -4.98 -1.34 3.91
CA ASN A 135 -5.96 -2.41 3.80
C ASN A 135 -6.46 -2.83 5.19
N LEU A 136 -7.77 -3.07 5.32
CA LEU A 136 -8.37 -3.72 6.47
C LEU A 136 -9.27 -4.88 6.00
N PRO A 137 -9.00 -6.15 6.37
CA PRO A 137 -7.81 -6.61 7.07
C PRO A 137 -6.53 -6.44 6.22
N PRO A 138 -5.36 -6.33 6.86
CA PRO A 138 -4.10 -6.22 6.15
C PRO A 138 -3.69 -7.57 5.56
N SER A 139 -2.81 -7.56 4.55
CA SER A 139 -2.17 -8.78 4.03
C SER A 139 -1.05 -9.31 4.93
N GLN A 140 -0.46 -8.43 5.75
CA GLN A 140 0.59 -8.69 6.72
C GLN A 140 0.24 -7.90 7.98
N TYR A 141 0.24 -8.53 9.16
CA TYR A 141 -0.12 -7.89 10.43
C TYR A 141 1.00 -6.98 10.96
N GLN A 142 1.38 -5.99 10.16
CA GLN A 142 2.24 -4.88 10.52
C GLN A 142 1.85 -3.74 9.59
N LEU A 143 1.54 -2.59 10.16
CA LEU A 143 1.01 -1.43 9.45
C LEU A 143 1.94 -1.07 8.31
N HIS A 144 1.38 -0.95 7.11
CA HIS A 144 2.13 -0.60 5.92
C HIS A 144 1.28 0.34 5.08
N LEU A 145 1.82 1.52 4.79
CA LEU A 145 1.21 2.43 3.83
C LEU A 145 1.51 1.91 2.42
N GLN A 146 0.46 1.58 1.66
CA GLN A 146 0.58 1.39 0.22
C GLN A 146 0.73 2.76 -0.43
N TYR A 147 1.86 2.99 -1.10
CA TYR A 147 2.23 4.25 -1.71
C TYR A 147 2.49 4.03 -3.20
N MET A 148 1.49 4.35 -4.02
CA MET A 148 1.46 3.96 -5.43
C MET A 148 1.36 5.20 -6.31
N LEU A 149 2.36 5.45 -7.14
CA LEU A 149 2.25 6.42 -8.22
C LEU A 149 1.65 5.73 -9.45
N PRO A 150 0.48 6.17 -9.97
CA PRO A 150 -0.05 5.69 -11.23
C PRO A 150 0.92 5.97 -12.40
N PRO A 151 0.77 5.27 -13.53
CA PRO A 151 -0.37 4.41 -13.84
C PRO A 151 -0.32 3.01 -13.21
N LEU A 152 -1.50 2.41 -13.03
CA LEU A 152 -1.66 0.97 -12.84
C LEU A 152 -1.11 0.22 -14.06
N LEU A 153 -0.54 -0.96 -13.81
CA LEU A 153 -0.20 -1.87 -14.89
C LEU A 153 -1.47 -2.27 -15.69
N PRO A 154 -1.36 -2.59 -17.00
CA PRO A 154 -2.52 -2.84 -17.86
C PRO A 154 -3.51 -3.88 -17.29
N SER A 155 -3.01 -5.03 -16.81
CA SER A 155 -3.83 -6.06 -16.18
C SER A 155 -4.55 -5.56 -14.93
N HIS A 156 -3.84 -4.79 -14.09
CA HIS A 156 -4.36 -4.20 -12.86
C HIS A 156 -5.36 -3.07 -13.13
N LEU A 157 -5.19 -2.29 -14.20
CA LEU A 157 -6.20 -1.33 -14.65
C LEU A 157 -7.50 -2.05 -15.04
N GLY A 158 -7.40 -3.20 -15.71
CA GLY A 158 -8.55 -4.04 -16.01
C GLY A 158 -9.27 -4.56 -14.76
N VAL A 159 -8.52 -4.98 -13.73
CA VAL A 159 -9.07 -5.43 -12.43
C VAL A 159 -9.74 -4.26 -11.69
N PHE A 160 -9.12 -3.08 -11.69
CA PHE A 160 -9.69 -1.85 -11.11
C PHE A 160 -11.02 -1.48 -11.76
N ARG A 161 -11.09 -1.49 -13.10
CA ARG A 161 -12.33 -1.20 -13.84
C ARG A 161 -13.48 -2.17 -13.55
N ARG A 162 -13.19 -3.37 -13.04
CA ARG A 162 -14.20 -4.34 -12.58
C ARG A 162 -14.59 -4.19 -11.11
N GLY A 163 -14.03 -3.20 -10.40
CA GLY A 163 -14.28 -2.98 -8.97
C GLY A 163 -13.56 -3.97 -8.04
N ALA A 164 -12.58 -4.72 -8.54
CA ALA A 164 -11.88 -5.75 -7.77
C ALA A 164 -10.55 -5.28 -7.14
N HIS A 165 -10.06 -4.09 -7.51
CA HIS A 165 -9.03 -3.38 -6.75
C HIS A 165 -9.66 -2.31 -5.87
N PHE A 166 -8.98 -2.00 -4.76
CA PHE A 166 -9.38 -0.92 -3.84
C PHE A 166 -10.82 -1.06 -3.34
N MET A 167 -11.23 -2.30 -3.04
CA MET A 167 -12.61 -2.62 -2.66
C MET A 167 -13.09 -1.79 -1.47
N HIS A 168 -14.34 -1.35 -1.54
CA HIS A 168 -15.04 -0.70 -0.44
C HIS A 168 -15.04 -1.58 0.83
N MET A 169 -14.96 -0.94 2.00
CA MET A 169 -14.72 -1.55 3.32
C MET A 169 -13.38 -2.29 3.50
N ARG A 170 -12.52 -2.29 2.49
CA ARG A 170 -11.17 -2.85 2.57
C ARG A 170 -10.09 -1.81 2.34
N HIS A 171 -10.32 -0.89 1.41
CA HIS A 171 -9.42 0.22 1.08
C HIS A 171 -9.73 1.43 1.96
N PHE A 172 -8.76 1.84 2.79
CA PHE A 172 -8.87 2.98 3.67
C PHE A 172 -7.89 4.07 3.23
N PRO A 173 -8.35 5.11 2.50
CA PRO A 173 -7.49 6.20 2.05
C PRO A 173 -6.80 6.89 3.24
N LEU A 174 -5.51 7.22 3.10
CA LEU A 174 -4.74 7.91 4.13
C LEU A 174 -5.39 9.24 4.54
N LYS A 175 -6.01 9.95 3.59
CA LYS A 175 -6.74 11.19 3.85
C LYS A 175 -7.89 10.97 4.85
N PHE A 176 -8.70 9.91 4.65
CA PHE A 176 -9.78 9.53 5.55
C PHE A 176 -9.26 9.23 6.96
N VAL A 177 -8.27 8.33 7.07
CA VAL A 177 -7.69 7.94 8.37
C VAL A 177 -7.11 9.14 9.10
N ARG A 178 -6.38 10.02 8.40
CA ARG A 178 -5.81 11.23 8.98
C ARG A 178 -6.87 12.21 9.46
N GLU A 179 -7.89 12.47 8.65
CA GLU A 179 -8.98 13.38 9.03
C GLU A 179 -9.70 12.88 10.29
N THR A 180 -9.98 11.58 10.36
CA THR A 180 -10.54 10.96 11.57
C THR A 180 -9.65 11.16 12.78
N LEU A 181 -8.37 10.84 12.70
CA LEU A 181 -7.45 10.98 13.83
C LEU A 181 -7.27 12.44 14.25
N GLN A 182 -7.28 13.39 13.31
CA GLN A 182 -7.25 14.82 13.60
C GLN A 182 -8.48 15.26 14.39
N LYS A 183 -9.69 14.82 14.00
CA LYS A 183 -10.92 15.10 14.75
C LYS A 183 -10.91 14.45 16.13
N MET A 184 -10.47 13.19 16.23
CA MET A 184 -10.34 12.49 17.51
C MET A 184 -9.39 13.23 18.45
N TYR A 185 -8.20 13.59 17.96
CA TYR A 185 -7.23 14.37 18.73
C TYR A 185 -7.79 15.72 19.20
N ALA A 186 -8.47 16.47 18.32
CA ALA A 186 -9.06 17.75 18.64
C ALA A 186 -10.21 17.67 19.66
N THR A 187 -10.89 16.53 19.76
CA THR A 187 -12.03 16.30 20.67
C THR A 187 -11.66 15.49 21.91
N GLY A 188 -10.40 15.04 22.04
CA GLY A 188 -9.99 14.11 23.09
C GLY A 188 -10.63 12.71 22.96
N ALA A 189 -11.22 12.38 21.81
CA ALA A 189 -11.81 11.07 21.57
C ALA A 189 -10.71 10.02 21.29
N ALA A 190 -10.96 8.79 21.74
CA ALA A 190 -10.15 7.61 21.43
C ALA A 190 -11.09 6.40 21.32
N PHE A 191 -10.69 5.37 20.57
CA PHE A 191 -11.40 4.10 20.48
C PHE A 191 -10.51 2.97 21.01
N PRO A 192 -10.40 2.78 22.34
CA PRO A 192 -9.62 1.68 22.92
C PRO A 192 -10.02 0.30 22.38
N GLU A 193 -11.29 0.13 22.04
CA GLU A 193 -11.87 -1.07 21.46
C GLU A 193 -11.58 -1.27 19.96
N ALA A 194 -10.98 -0.28 19.27
CA ALA A 194 -10.79 -0.33 17.82
C ALA A 194 -10.16 -1.63 17.30
N PRO A 195 -9.12 -2.23 17.94
CA PRO A 195 -8.52 -3.48 17.46
C PRO A 195 -9.48 -4.66 17.32
N THR A 196 -10.61 -4.66 18.05
CA THR A 196 -11.60 -5.73 17.98
C THR A 196 -12.73 -5.46 16.98
N LEU A 197 -12.85 -4.22 16.48
CA LEU A 197 -13.91 -3.84 15.56
C LEU A 197 -13.69 -4.47 14.18
N THR A 198 -14.80 -4.84 13.54
CA THR A 198 -14.87 -5.06 12.09
C THR A 198 -14.70 -3.73 11.33
N ALA A 199 -14.45 -3.80 10.03
CA ALA A 199 -14.38 -2.60 9.20
C ALA A 199 -15.70 -1.79 9.26
N GLN A 200 -16.84 -2.50 9.25
CA GLN A 200 -18.19 -1.93 9.35
C GLN A 200 -18.37 -1.15 10.64
N GLU A 201 -18.12 -1.78 11.79
CA GLU A 201 -18.27 -1.14 13.10
C GLU A 201 -17.31 0.04 13.27
N LEU A 202 -16.08 -0.07 12.74
CA LEU A 202 -15.13 1.04 12.75
C LEU A 202 -15.66 2.23 11.95
N VAL A 203 -16.14 2.04 10.72
CA VAL A 203 -16.72 3.11 9.89
C VAL A 203 -17.94 3.72 10.56
N GLU A 204 -18.83 2.91 11.13
CA GLU A 204 -20.00 3.38 11.88
C GLU A 204 -19.63 4.18 13.13
N ARG A 205 -18.50 3.86 13.78
CA ARG A 205 -17.98 4.63 14.91
C ARG A 205 -17.42 5.97 14.44
N ILE A 206 -16.68 5.97 13.33
CA ILE A 206 -16.05 7.16 12.74
C ILE A 206 -17.09 8.13 12.20
N SER A 207 -18.19 7.64 11.62
CA SER A 207 -19.27 8.50 11.10
C SER A 207 -19.91 9.38 12.17
N LYS A 208 -19.91 8.93 13.44
CA LYS A 208 -20.36 9.72 14.60
C LYS A 208 -19.46 10.94 14.90
N LEU A 209 -18.24 10.98 14.34
CA LEU A 209 -17.34 12.14 14.35
C LEU A 209 -17.54 13.04 13.10
N GLY A 210 -18.54 12.73 12.26
CA GLY A 210 -18.84 13.45 11.04
C GLY A 210 -17.80 13.27 9.93
N VAL A 211 -17.06 12.14 9.91
CA VAL A 211 -16.19 11.77 8.79
C VAL A 211 -16.89 10.68 7.98
N ASP A 212 -17.08 10.94 6.69
CA ASP A 212 -17.83 10.06 5.79
C ASP A 212 -16.86 9.17 4.99
N TYR A 213 -16.89 7.86 5.27
CA TYR A 213 -16.06 6.88 4.59
C TYR A 213 -16.46 6.68 3.12
N ASP A 214 -17.77 6.63 2.82
CA ASP A 214 -18.26 6.36 1.48
C ASP A 214 -17.88 7.50 0.54
N LYS A 215 -18.04 8.74 1.02
CA LYS A 215 -17.56 9.92 0.30
C LYS A 215 -16.05 9.89 0.10
N ALA A 216 -15.27 9.62 1.14
CA ALA A 216 -13.82 9.61 1.04
C ALA A 216 -13.29 8.51 0.09
N HIS A 217 -13.92 7.33 0.10
CA HIS A 217 -13.61 6.25 -0.83
C HIS A 217 -13.97 6.63 -2.27
N ALA A 218 -15.18 7.15 -2.51
CA ALA A 218 -15.62 7.57 -3.84
C ALA A 218 -14.72 8.68 -4.43
N GLU A 219 -14.36 9.69 -3.62
CA GLU A 219 -13.42 10.75 -4.02
C GLU A 219 -12.04 10.18 -4.37
N ASP A 220 -11.55 9.20 -3.61
CA ASP A 220 -10.26 8.56 -3.87
C ASP A 220 -10.28 7.74 -5.16
N MET A 221 -11.37 7.02 -5.45
CA MET A 221 -11.53 6.25 -6.67
C MET A 221 -11.63 7.15 -7.92
N ASP A 222 -12.36 8.26 -7.83
CA ASP A 222 -12.44 9.26 -8.91
C ASP A 222 -11.06 9.90 -9.16
N ARG A 223 -10.36 10.29 -8.09
CA ARG A 223 -9.00 10.82 -8.18
C ARG A 223 -8.03 9.82 -8.81
N LEU A 224 -8.11 8.55 -8.43
CA LEU A 224 -7.32 7.48 -9.02
C LEU A 224 -7.61 7.37 -10.53
N ALA A 225 -8.88 7.30 -10.92
CA ALA A 225 -9.26 7.18 -12.33
C ALA A 225 -8.69 8.34 -13.17
N LYS A 226 -8.82 9.58 -12.68
CA LYS A 226 -8.28 10.79 -13.31
C LYS A 226 -6.74 10.77 -13.38
N SER A 227 -6.08 10.47 -12.27
CA SER A 227 -4.62 10.41 -12.18
C SER A 227 -4.05 9.31 -13.06
N ASN A 228 -4.70 8.15 -13.12
CA ASN A 228 -4.30 7.07 -14.00
C ASN A 228 -4.44 7.47 -15.47
N ALA A 229 -5.54 8.11 -15.87
CA ALA A 229 -5.74 8.57 -17.24
C ALA A 229 -4.69 9.60 -17.65
N LEU A 230 -4.37 10.53 -16.74
CA LEU A 230 -3.38 11.58 -16.96
C LEU A 230 -1.95 11.04 -17.07
N LEU A 231 -1.56 10.12 -16.18
CA LEU A 231 -0.18 9.65 -16.07
C LEU A 231 0.12 8.42 -16.95
N ALA A 232 -0.90 7.76 -17.51
CA ALA A 232 -0.72 6.55 -18.32
C ALA A 232 0.21 6.76 -19.52
N ASN A 233 1.29 5.97 -19.56
CA ASN A 233 2.19 5.85 -20.69
C ASN A 233 2.29 4.40 -21.15
N TYR A 234 1.22 3.97 -21.79
CA TYR A 234 1.16 2.73 -22.54
C TYR A 234 0.24 2.98 -23.73
N ASP A 235 0.78 2.84 -24.94
CA ASP A 235 -0.05 2.87 -26.14
C ASP A 235 -0.75 1.51 -26.25
N PRO A 236 -2.09 1.45 -26.35
CA PRO A 236 -2.76 0.20 -26.66
C PRO A 236 -2.13 -0.52 -27.87
N ALA A 237 -1.59 0.19 -28.86
CA ALA A 237 -0.92 -0.37 -30.02
C ALA A 237 0.36 -1.17 -29.68
N ASP A 238 0.99 -0.92 -28.54
CA ASP A 238 2.20 -1.65 -28.10
C ASP A 238 1.88 -3.08 -27.66
N PHE A 239 0.61 -3.39 -27.38
CA PHE A 239 0.18 -4.72 -26.95
C PHE A 239 -0.25 -5.56 -28.15
N LYS A 240 0.40 -6.72 -28.31
CA LYS A 240 0.02 -7.72 -29.31
C LYS A 240 -1.30 -8.43 -29.00
N HIS A 241 -1.58 -8.64 -27.71
CA HIS A 241 -2.73 -9.43 -27.26
C HIS A 241 -3.71 -8.59 -26.43
N ALA A 242 -4.99 -8.98 -26.47
CA ALA A 242 -6.02 -8.49 -25.58
C ALA A 242 -6.55 -9.65 -24.71
N VAL A 243 -6.73 -9.40 -23.42
CA VAL A 243 -7.21 -10.40 -22.44
C VAL A 243 -8.61 -10.00 -21.97
N LYS A 244 -9.58 -10.92 -22.10
CA LYS A 244 -10.95 -10.77 -21.60
C LYS A 244 -11.34 -12.01 -20.80
N GLY A 245 -11.33 -11.89 -19.48
CA GLY A 245 -11.45 -13.06 -18.60
C GLY A 245 -10.23 -13.96 -18.77
N GLU A 246 -10.44 -15.22 -19.13
CA GLU A 246 -9.38 -16.19 -19.44
C GLU A 246 -9.07 -16.24 -20.95
N GLU A 247 -9.86 -15.59 -21.79
CA GLU A 247 -9.67 -15.60 -23.24
C GLU A 247 -8.62 -14.57 -23.67
N ILE A 248 -7.75 -15.00 -24.57
CA ILE A 248 -6.67 -14.19 -25.13
C ILE A 248 -6.91 -14.12 -26.63
N THR A 249 -6.85 -12.91 -27.16
CA THR A 249 -7.02 -12.65 -28.59
C THR A 249 -5.82 -11.89 -29.11
N ASP A 250 -5.32 -12.27 -30.30
CA ASP A 250 -4.38 -11.45 -31.03
C ASP A 250 -5.13 -10.22 -31.55
N LYS A 251 -4.60 -9.02 -31.29
CA LYS A 251 -5.30 -7.78 -31.62
C LYS A 251 -5.33 -7.47 -33.11
N HIS A 252 -4.41 -8.01 -33.88
CA HIS A 252 -4.32 -7.78 -35.32
C HIS A 252 -5.25 -8.72 -36.08
N THR A 253 -5.23 -10.01 -35.75
CA THR A 253 -6.07 -11.02 -36.42
C THR A 253 -7.45 -11.15 -35.80
N ARG A 254 -7.63 -10.68 -34.56
CA ARG A 254 -8.82 -10.90 -33.72
C ARG A 254 -9.14 -12.37 -33.47
N SER A 255 -8.18 -13.27 -33.69
CA SER A 255 -8.33 -14.68 -33.41
C SER A 255 -8.01 -15.00 -31.97
N LYS A 256 -8.70 -15.99 -31.41
CA LYS A 256 -8.32 -16.59 -30.13
C LYS A 256 -6.92 -17.20 -30.23
N VAL A 257 -6.15 -17.06 -29.16
CA VAL A 257 -4.79 -17.58 -29.04
C VAL A 257 -4.75 -18.51 -27.83
N GLU A 258 -4.14 -19.70 -28.00
CA GLU A 258 -4.00 -20.69 -26.92
C GLU A 258 -2.76 -20.44 -26.04
N ALA A 259 -1.72 -19.81 -26.59
CA ALA A 259 -0.48 -19.48 -25.89
C ALA A 259 0.13 -18.16 -26.37
N PRO A 260 0.72 -17.33 -25.48
CA PRO A 260 0.86 -17.55 -24.02
C PRO A 260 -0.47 -17.39 -23.27
N SER A 261 -0.57 -17.98 -22.07
CA SER A 261 -1.70 -17.81 -21.15
C SER A 261 -1.78 -16.38 -20.58
N ALA A 262 -2.93 -16.01 -20.01
CA ALA A 262 -3.14 -14.67 -19.45
C ALA A 262 -2.19 -14.39 -18.29
N LYS A 263 -1.84 -15.43 -17.53
CA LYS A 263 -0.86 -15.38 -16.43
C LYS A 263 0.56 -15.17 -16.94
N GLU A 264 0.94 -15.81 -18.04
CA GLU A 264 2.26 -15.64 -18.65
C GLU A 264 2.41 -14.24 -19.27
N LEU A 265 1.35 -13.72 -19.90
CA LEU A 265 1.30 -12.33 -20.38
C LEU A 265 1.46 -11.34 -19.22
N ASP A 266 0.68 -11.51 -18.14
CA ASP A 266 0.79 -10.64 -16.96
C ASP A 266 2.21 -10.69 -16.34
N ALA A 267 2.83 -11.87 -16.29
CA ALA A 267 4.19 -12.02 -15.79
C ALA A 267 5.23 -11.31 -16.69
N ALA A 268 5.09 -11.43 -18.01
CA ALA A 268 5.97 -10.78 -18.98
C ALA A 268 5.82 -9.25 -18.92
N ASP A 269 4.59 -8.74 -18.89
CA ASP A 269 4.30 -7.30 -18.77
C ASP A 269 4.84 -6.75 -17.44
N LYS A 270 4.64 -7.47 -16.32
CA LYS A 270 5.21 -7.09 -15.03
C LYS A 270 6.73 -6.99 -15.08
N LEU A 271 7.39 -7.99 -15.67
CA LEU A 271 8.85 -7.99 -15.79
C LEU A 271 9.34 -6.78 -16.60
N ALA A 272 8.68 -6.48 -17.73
CA ALA A 272 9.03 -5.35 -18.59
C ALA A 272 8.77 -3.99 -17.93
N LEU A 273 7.66 -3.86 -17.19
CA LEU A 273 7.17 -2.57 -16.68
C LEU A 273 7.70 -2.24 -15.27
N GLN A 274 8.03 -3.25 -14.45
CA GLN A 274 8.48 -3.07 -13.05
C GLN A 274 9.97 -3.30 -12.85
N GLY A 275 10.73 -3.61 -13.90
CA GLY A 275 12.15 -3.91 -13.81
C GLY A 275 13.06 -2.74 -13.45
N TYR A 276 12.60 -1.49 -13.63
CA TYR A 276 13.50 -0.34 -13.49
C TYR A 276 13.94 -0.10 -12.04
N GLY A 277 15.26 -0.06 -11.82
CA GLY A 277 15.89 0.26 -10.55
C GLY A 277 15.77 -0.81 -9.47
N ARG A 278 15.13 -1.96 -9.72
CA ARG A 278 15.21 -3.13 -8.82
C ARG A 278 16.58 -3.79 -9.05
N PRO A 279 17.33 -4.15 -8.00
CA PRO A 279 18.51 -4.99 -8.19
C PRO A 279 18.03 -6.34 -8.74
N TYR A 280 18.62 -6.84 -9.82
CA TYR A 280 18.35 -8.20 -10.31
C TYR A 280 19.55 -9.09 -10.03
N LYS A 281 19.30 -10.32 -9.59
CA LYS A 281 20.30 -11.38 -9.48
C LYS A 281 19.74 -12.63 -10.16
N ASP A 282 20.48 -13.17 -11.13
CA ASP A 282 20.08 -14.37 -11.88
C ASP A 282 18.69 -14.24 -12.54
N GLY A 283 18.39 -13.07 -13.11
CA GLY A 283 17.12 -12.79 -13.79
C GLY A 283 15.91 -12.63 -12.87
N LYS A 284 16.09 -12.66 -11.54
CA LYS A 284 15.04 -12.44 -10.55
C LYS A 284 15.25 -11.12 -9.82
N PRO A 285 14.18 -10.44 -9.36
CA PRO A 285 14.32 -9.34 -8.41
C PRO A 285 15.14 -9.81 -7.21
N GLY A 286 16.31 -9.19 -7.05
CA GLY A 286 17.16 -9.31 -5.88
C GLY A 286 16.68 -8.37 -4.76
N GLY A 287 17.46 -8.34 -3.70
CA GLY A 287 17.19 -7.48 -2.57
C GLY A 287 18.32 -7.51 -1.56
N VAL A 288 18.17 -6.70 -0.53
CA VAL A 288 19.07 -6.63 0.62
C VAL A 288 18.28 -6.97 1.88
N TYR A 289 19.00 -7.26 2.96
CA TYR A 289 18.39 -7.31 4.29
C TYR A 289 18.21 -5.87 4.81
N TYR A 290 17.24 -5.69 5.69
CA TYR A 290 17.11 -4.46 6.46
C TYR A 290 18.36 -4.27 7.33
N SER A 291 18.97 -3.09 7.26
CA SER A 291 20.28 -2.80 7.88
C SER A 291 20.20 -2.58 9.40
N TYR A 292 18.99 -2.46 9.96
CA TYR A 292 18.76 -2.19 11.38
C TYR A 292 17.89 -3.28 12.04
N PRO A 293 18.26 -4.58 11.94
CA PRO A 293 17.44 -5.63 12.52
C PRO A 293 17.31 -5.43 14.03
N ARG A 294 16.10 -5.65 14.54
CA ARG A 294 15.81 -5.58 15.98
C ARG A 294 16.26 -6.87 16.66
N SER A 295 16.67 -6.75 17.92
CA SER A 295 16.81 -7.91 18.81
C SER A 295 15.48 -8.69 18.84
N PRO A 296 15.49 -10.02 19.05
CA PRO A 296 14.29 -10.86 19.07
C PRO A 296 13.43 -10.66 20.33
N GLU A 297 13.13 -9.40 20.64
CA GLU A 297 12.27 -8.93 21.72
C GLU A 297 10.97 -8.42 21.12
N ALA A 298 9.88 -8.48 21.89
CA ALA A 298 8.61 -7.94 21.44
C ALA A 298 8.76 -6.43 21.19
N LEU A 299 8.38 -5.99 19.99
CA LEU A 299 8.24 -4.56 19.70
C LEU A 299 7.19 -3.97 20.65
N PRO A 300 7.38 -2.73 21.11
CA PRO A 300 6.36 -2.06 21.88
C PRO A 300 5.08 -2.00 21.05
N LEU A 301 3.94 -2.25 21.69
CA LEU A 301 2.66 -1.97 21.06
C LEU A 301 2.55 -0.47 20.83
N MET A 302 1.76 -0.08 19.85
CA MET A 302 1.31 1.31 19.75
C MET A 302 0.42 1.61 20.97
N GLU A 303 1.04 2.05 22.07
CA GLU A 303 0.38 2.24 23.36
C GLU A 303 -0.60 3.42 23.29
N SER A 304 -1.75 3.22 23.95
CA SER A 304 -2.46 4.33 24.58
C SER A 304 -1.59 4.78 25.73
N LYS A 305 -1.03 5.99 25.65
CA LYS A 305 -0.69 6.68 26.88
C LYS A 305 -2.02 6.97 27.57
N THR A 306 -2.51 6.02 28.38
CA THR A 306 -3.47 6.35 29.41
C THR A 306 -2.84 7.51 30.16
N ALA A 307 -3.46 8.68 30.05
CA ALA A 307 -2.99 9.88 30.72
C ALA A 307 -2.89 9.55 32.21
N ALA A 308 -1.67 9.26 32.68
CA ALA A 308 -1.29 9.62 34.01
C ALA A 308 -1.39 11.15 34.03
N CYS A 309 -2.59 11.64 34.37
CA CYS A 309 -2.79 12.99 34.87
C CYS A 309 -2.07 13.10 36.22
N ASP A 310 -0.74 12.95 36.24
CA ASP A 310 0.09 13.46 37.30
C ASP A 310 0.40 14.91 36.94
N GLY A 311 -0.23 15.79 37.70
CA GLY A 311 -0.44 17.18 37.36
C GLY A 311 0.84 17.96 37.05
N VAL A 312 0.79 18.69 35.95
CA VAL A 312 1.50 19.97 35.84
C VAL A 312 0.51 20.99 35.30
N CYS A 313 -0.32 21.49 36.22
CA CYS A 313 -0.96 22.78 36.07
C CYS A 313 0.15 23.83 36.26
N GLY A 314 0.60 24.45 35.16
CA GLY A 314 1.56 25.54 35.28
C GLY A 314 2.20 25.95 33.97
N LEU A 315 1.93 27.21 33.61
CA LEU A 315 2.68 28.05 32.66
C LEU A 315 2.36 27.86 31.18
N PHE A 316 1.32 28.55 30.72
CA PHE A 316 1.48 29.59 29.69
C PHE A 316 0.44 30.70 29.94
N ARG A 317 0.95 31.87 30.34
CA ARG A 317 0.30 33.17 30.12
C ARG A 317 0.93 33.78 28.87
#